data_AF-A0A2N3I0Z0-F1
#
_entry.id   AF-A0A2N3I0Z0-F1
#
_cell.length_a   1.000
_cell.length_b   1.000
_cell.length_c   1.000
_cell.angle_alpha   90.00
_cell.angle_beta   90.00
_cell.angle_gamma   90.00
#
_symmetry.space_group_name_H-M   'P 1'
#
loop_
_entity.id
_entity.type
_entity.pdbx_description
1 polymer ?
#
loop_
_entity_poly.entity_id
_entity_poly.type
_entity_poly.pdbx_seq_one_letter_code
_entity_poly.pdbx_strand_id
1 'polypeptide(L)' 'MQVSRQTINAIEKGKFIPSAMLALKMARFFECRVEDIFRLEEND' A
#
# COMPACT_ATOMS: atom_id res chain seq x y z
N MET A 1 10.43 5.39 5.87
CA MET A 1 10.09 4.51 4.72
C MET A 1 10.94 4.97 3.53
N GLN A 2 11.79 4.11 2.97
CA GLN A 2 12.47 4.43 1.70
C GLN A 2 11.61 3.87 0.56
N VAL A 3 10.63 4.65 0.13
CA VAL A 3 9.85 4.38 -1.09
C VAL A 3 9.88 5.64 -1.94
N SER A 4 10.09 5.48 -3.24
CA SER A 4 10.11 6.64 -4.14
C SER A 4 8.68 7.09 -4.44
N ARG A 5 8.53 8.35 -4.85
CA ARG A 5 7.24 8.85 -5.37
C ARG A 5 6.73 8.02 -6.55
N GLN A 6 7.64 7.46 -7.35
CA GLN A 6 7.30 6.58 -8.46
C GLN A 6 6.67 5.26 -7.96
N THR A 7 7.17 4.69 -6.87
CA THR A 7 6.59 3.50 -6.24
C THR A 7 5.17 3.78 -5.74
N ILE A 8 4.96 4.91 -5.05
CA ILE A 8 3.61 5.31 -4.60
C ILE A 8 2.66 5.47 -5.79
N ASN A 9 3.08 6.19 -6.83
CA ASN A 9 2.28 6.35 -8.06
C ASN A 9 1.97 5.01 -8.75
N ALA A 10 2.85 4.01 -8.65
CA ALA A 10 2.62 2.68 -9.21
C ALA A 10 1.59 1.89 -8.38
N ILE A 11 1.63 2.02 -7.05
CA ILE A 11 0.63 1.45 -6.14
C ILE A 11 -0.75 2.05 -6.43
N GLU A 12 -0.86 3.37 -6.49
CA GLU A 12 -2.13 4.07 -6.74
C GLU A 12 -2.75 3.73 -8.11
N LYS A 13 -1.91 3.35 -9.09
CA LYS A 13 -2.36 2.93 -10.43
C LYS A 13 -2.61 1.42 -10.55
N GLY A 14 -2.51 0.66 -9.45
CA GLY A 14 -2.64 -0.81 -9.45
C GLY A 14 -1.53 -1.54 -10.21
N LYS A 15 -0.44 -0.85 -10.57
CA LYS A 15 0.69 -1.41 -11.32
C LYS A 15 1.69 -2.15 -10.44
N PHE A 16 1.61 -1.93 -9.12
CA PHE A 16 2.50 -2.54 -8.14
C PHE A 16 1.74 -2.86 -6.87
N ILE A 17 1.69 -4.14 -6.51
CA ILE A 17 1.13 -4.60 -5.24
C ILE A 17 2.24 -4.47 -4.18
N PRO A 18 2.04 -3.68 -3.11
CA PRO A 18 3.02 -3.58 -2.05
C PRO A 18 3.13 -4.91 -1.29
N SER A 19 4.32 -5.22 -0.78
CA SER A 19 4.47 -6.37 0.13
C SER A 19 3.71 -6.12 1.43
N ALA A 20 3.32 -7.18 2.13
CA ALA A 20 2.64 -7.07 3.43
C ALA A 20 3.41 -6.20 4.44
N MET A 21 4.75 -6.30 4.44
CA MET A 21 5.61 -5.47 5.28
C MET A 21 5.51 -3.98 4.93
N LEU A 22 5.40 -3.64 3.64
CA LEU A 22 5.23 -2.25 3.20
C LEU A 22 3.84 -1.73 3.55
N ALA A 23 2.80 -2.54 3.32
CA ALA A 23 1.42 -2.19 3.70
C ALA A 23 1.29 -1.90 5.21
N LEU A 24 1.88 -2.76 6.05
CA LEU A 24 1.92 -2.55 7.51
C LEU A 24 2.68 -1.29 7.92
N LYS A 25 3.81 -0.98 7.24
CA LYS A 25 4.56 0.25 7.49
C LYS A 25 3.76 1.50 7.11
N MET A 26 2.97 1.43 6.04
CA MET A 26 2.09 2.52 5.61
C MET A 26 0.97 2.72 6.63
N ALA A 27 0.28 1.65 7.05
CA ALA A 27 -0.75 1.71 8.09
C ALA A 27 -0.25 2.35 9.40
N ARG A 28 0.94 1.94 9.87
CA ARG A 28 1.57 2.56 11.04
C ARG A 28 1.91 4.03 10.84
N PHE A 29 2.32 4.43 9.64
CA PHE A 29 2.65 5.83 9.34
C PHE A 29 1.41 6.73 9.32
N PHE A 30 0.28 6.20 8.83
CA PHE A 30 -1.00 6.91 8.78
C PHE A 30 -1.86 6.73 10.04
N GLU A 31 -1.34 6.03 11.06
CA GLU A 31 -2.05 5.74 12.31
C GLU A 31 -3.46 5.13 12.10
N CYS A 32 -3.59 4.26 11.09
CA CYS A 32 -4.82 3.57 10.74
C CYS A 32 -4.59 2.06 10.54
N ARG A 33 -5.66 1.32 10.25
CA ARG A 33 -5.57 -0.12 9.97
C ARG A 33 -5.12 -0.34 8.52
N VAL A 34 -4.53 -1.50 8.23
CA VAL A 34 -4.07 -1.82 6.85
C VAL A 34 -5.25 -1.86 5.88
N GLU A 35 -6.37 -2.38 6.34
CA GLU A 35 -7.65 -2.46 5.65
C GLU A 35 -8.32 -1.11 5.40
N ASP A 36 -7.87 -0.03 6.06
CA ASP A 36 -8.31 1.34 5.74
C ASP A 36 -7.58 1.90 4.50
N ILE A 37 -6.44 1.29 4.12
CA ILE A 37 -5.59 1.71 2.99
C ILE A 37 -5.68 0.74 1.81
N PHE A 38 -5.75 -0.56 2.10
CA PHE A 38 -5.70 -1.63 1.10
C PHE A 38 -6.89 -2.56 1.22
N ARG A 39 -7.44 -2.97 0.07
CA ARG A 39 -8.54 -3.94 -0.01
C ARG A 39 -8.24 -4.92 -1.15
N LEU A 40 -8.61 -6.18 -0.95
CA LEU A 40 -8.62 -7.16 -2.03
C LEU A 40 -9.81 -6.86 -2.92
N GLU A 41 -9.57 -6.73 -4.23
CA GLU A 41 -10.66 -6.70 -5.20
C GLU A 41 -11.25 -8.12 -5.32
N GLU A 42 -12.53 -8.23 -5.68
CA GLU A 42 -13.22 -9.52 -5.77
C GLU A 42 -12.58 -10.48 -6.80
N ASN A 43 -11.68 -9.98 -7.64
CA ASN A 43 -11.04 -10.70 -8.73
C ASN A 43 -9.54 -10.98 -8.51
N ASP A 44 -8.99 -10.68 -7.33
CA ASP A 44 -7.57 -10.92 -6.95
C ASP A 44 -7.38 -12.12 -6.02
#